data_AF-A0AAV4EWD3-F1
#
_entry.id   AF-A0AAV4EWD3-F1
#
_cell.length_a   1.000
_cell.length_b   1.000
_cell.length_c   1.000
_cell.angle_alpha   90.00
_cell.angle_beta   90.00
_cell.angle_gamma   90.00
#
_symmetry.space_group_name_H-M   'P 1'
#
loop_
_entity.id
_entity.type
_entity.pdbx_description
1 polymer ?
#
loop_
_entity_poly.entity_id
_entity_poly.type
_entity_poly.pdbx_seq_one_letter_code
_entity_poly.pdbx_strand_id
1 'polypeptide(L)'
;MCITESWLREQGDEPIIAAITPPGYTVKSYPRKDQTGGGIAFIFPSNDSSNYVINTSTSTHESFEAASANLQSSSFSCHILCVYRPPRSKKNCATNEFFLNEFRDVVQTLRKKYTRFMIFGDLNFHIDVPSAPETKKFISLLNEFELQQKIHVPTHKDGHTLDL
;
A
#
# COMPACT_ATOMS: atom_id res chain seq x y z
N MET A 1 -1.61 11.10 -3.18
CA MET A 1 -1.59 9.96 -4.12
C MET A 1 -0.61 8.93 -3.62
N CYS A 2 -0.98 7.66 -3.65
CA CYS A 2 -0.12 6.52 -3.33
C CYS A 2 0.27 5.84 -4.66
N ILE A 3 1.54 5.51 -4.83
CA ILE A 3 2.07 4.84 -6.02
C ILE A 3 2.72 3.54 -5.54
N THR A 4 2.28 2.42 -6.11
CA THR A 4 2.98 1.13 -6.03
C THR A 4 3.81 0.94 -7.30
N GLU A 5 4.85 0.13 -7.25
CA GLU A 5 5.79 -0.03 -8.35
C GLU A 5 6.33 1.33 -8.83
N SER A 6 6.94 2.10 -7.93
CA SER A 6 7.58 3.36 -8.33
C SER A 6 8.84 3.13 -9.17
N TRP A 7 9.50 1.98 -9.01
CA TRP A 7 10.78 1.60 -9.65
C TRP A 7 11.92 2.59 -9.41
N LEU A 8 11.75 3.49 -8.44
CA LEU A 8 12.77 4.45 -8.03
C LEU A 8 13.85 3.74 -7.21
N ARG A 9 15.04 4.32 -7.19
CA ARG A 9 16.21 3.86 -6.41
C ARG A 9 16.45 4.76 -5.21
N GLU A 10 17.21 4.26 -4.23
CA GLU A 10 17.60 5.05 -3.06
C GLU A 10 18.42 6.29 -3.44
N GLN A 11 19.22 6.21 -4.51
CA GLN A 11 20.10 7.28 -4.97
C GLN A 11 20.18 7.28 -6.49
N GLY A 12 20.38 8.47 -7.07
CA GLY A 12 20.61 8.66 -8.51
C GLY A 12 19.36 8.94 -9.33
N ASP A 13 18.17 8.77 -8.75
CA ASP A 13 16.88 9.06 -9.39
C ASP A 13 16.32 10.43 -8.99
N GLU A 14 17.10 11.29 -8.32
CA GLU A 14 16.68 12.65 -7.95
C GLU A 14 16.20 13.47 -9.16
N PRO A 15 16.86 13.42 -10.34
CA PRO A 15 16.36 14.10 -11.53
C PRO A 15 15.01 13.55 -12.02
N ILE A 16 14.78 12.24 -11.90
CA ILE A 16 13.52 11.58 -12.28
C ILE A 16 12.42 12.02 -11.31
N ILE A 17 12.70 11.99 -10.01
CA ILE A 17 11.78 12.44 -8.97
C ILE A 17 11.39 13.90 -9.23
N ALA A 18 12.34 14.78 -9.53
CA ALA A 18 12.05 16.18 -9.87
C ALA A 18 11.17 16.30 -11.12
N ALA A 19 11.42 15.48 -12.16
CA ALA A 19 10.64 15.51 -13.40
C ALA A 19 9.20 15.01 -13.23
N ILE A 20 8.95 14.02 -12.37
CA ILE A 20 7.61 13.49 -12.11
C ILE A 20 6.85 14.28 -11.03
N THR A 21 7.51 15.17 -10.31
CA THR A 21 6.89 15.97 -9.24
C THR A 21 6.08 17.11 -9.85
N PRO A 22 4.74 17.12 -9.72
CA PRO A 22 3.94 18.22 -10.25
C PRO A 22 4.21 19.52 -9.46
N PRO A 23 4.07 20.70 -10.10
CA PRO A 23 4.21 21.97 -9.40
C PRO A 23 3.29 22.07 -8.17
N GLY A 24 3.84 22.45 -7.02
CA GLY A 24 3.10 22.55 -5.75
C GLY A 24 2.96 21.24 -4.97
N TYR A 25 3.59 20.16 -5.42
CA TYR A 25 3.60 18.86 -4.76
C TYR A 25 5.02 18.42 -4.37
N THR A 26 5.07 17.49 -3.44
CA THR A 26 6.26 16.82 -2.97
C THR A 26 6.10 15.32 -3.19
N VAL A 27 7.17 14.67 -3.67
CA VAL A 27 7.26 13.21 -3.79
C VAL A 27 8.18 12.67 -2.71
N LYS A 28 7.72 11.65 -1.97
CA LYS A 28 8.57 10.82 -1.10
C LYS A 28 8.53 9.39 -1.57
N SER A 29 9.70 8.82 -1.86
CA SER A 29 9.87 7.45 -2.34
C SER A 29 10.43 6.54 -1.27
N TYR A 30 9.99 5.28 -1.30
CA TYR A 30 10.39 4.16 -0.44
C TYR A 30 10.78 2.99 -1.35
N PRO A 31 11.98 3.07 -1.96
CA PRO A 31 12.46 2.06 -2.88
C PRO A 31 12.90 0.77 -2.15
N ARG A 32 12.97 -0.35 -2.88
CA ARG A 32 13.57 -1.57 -2.34
C ARG A 32 15.07 -1.43 -2.24
N LYS A 33 15.62 -1.84 -1.10
CA LYS A 33 17.07 -1.93 -0.92
C LYS A 33 17.63 -3.08 -1.74
N ASP A 34 18.72 -2.82 -2.47
CA ASP A 34 19.50 -3.81 -3.23
C ASP A 34 18.72 -4.65 -4.28
N GLN A 35 17.54 -4.18 -4.71
CA GLN A 35 16.71 -4.86 -5.71
C GLN A 35 16.25 -3.89 -6.80
N THR A 36 15.95 -4.45 -7.98
CA THR A 36 15.31 -3.72 -9.07
C THR A 36 13.81 -4.03 -9.10
N GLY A 37 12.99 -2.99 -9.33
CA GLY A 37 11.54 -3.09 -9.36
C GLY A 37 10.87 -3.02 -7.97
N GLY A 38 9.56 -2.80 -7.98
CA GLY A 38 8.78 -2.53 -6.76
C GLY A 38 8.95 -1.10 -6.25
N GLY A 39 8.87 -0.93 -4.92
CA GLY A 39 8.93 0.38 -4.28
C GLY A 39 7.57 1.07 -4.21
N ILE A 40 7.40 1.89 -3.17
CA ILE A 40 6.21 2.68 -2.93
C ILE A 40 6.59 4.17 -2.94
N ALA A 41 5.74 5.03 -3.48
CA ALA A 41 5.92 6.48 -3.37
C ALA A 41 4.62 7.19 -3.00
N PHE A 42 4.76 8.31 -2.30
CA PHE A 42 3.65 9.21 -2.00
C PHE A 42 3.88 10.56 -2.68
N ILE A 43 2.83 11.07 -3.34
CA ILE A 43 2.78 12.43 -3.86
C ILE A 43 1.72 13.22 -3.09
N PHE A 44 2.09 14.36 -2.52
CA PHE A 44 1.22 15.16 -1.64
C PHE A 44 1.54 16.66 -1.78
N PRO A 45 0.60 17.58 -1.47
CA PRO A 45 0.82 19.02 -1.60
C PRO A 45 1.99 19.53 -0.73
N SER A 46 2.88 20.36 -1.28
CA SER A 46 4.07 20.86 -0.58
C SER A 46 3.74 21.82 0.57
N ASN A 47 2.71 22.66 0.38
CA ASN A 47 2.30 23.70 1.33
C ASN A 47 1.69 23.15 2.62
N ASP A 48 1.51 21.85 2.69
CA ASP A 48 0.73 21.17 3.70
C ASP A 48 1.58 20.12 4.42
N SER A 49 2.91 20.18 4.27
CA SER A 49 3.85 19.21 4.84
C SER A 49 3.74 19.02 6.37
N SER A 50 3.24 20.01 7.11
CA SER A 50 2.90 19.89 8.54
C SER A 50 1.65 19.03 8.80
N ASN A 51 0.72 19.02 7.84
CA ASN A 51 -0.50 18.23 7.83
C ASN A 51 -0.26 16.80 7.28
N TYR A 52 0.85 16.56 6.59
CA TYR A 52 1.26 15.23 6.12
C TYR A 52 2.51 14.76 6.88
N VAL A 53 2.32 14.18 8.07
CA VAL A 53 3.42 13.52 8.78
C VAL A 53 3.63 12.13 8.19
N ILE A 54 4.52 12.05 7.21
CA ILE A 54 4.92 10.80 6.58
C ILE A 54 5.95 10.11 7.48
N ASN A 55 5.44 9.24 8.37
CA ASN A 55 6.24 8.39 9.23
C ASN A 55 6.36 7.03 8.57
N THR A 56 7.56 6.68 8.14
CA THR A 56 7.78 5.41 7.46
C THR A 56 8.35 4.39 8.41
N SER A 57 7.48 3.47 8.79
CA SER A 57 7.89 2.12 9.11
C SER A 57 7.81 1.31 7.81
N THR A 58 8.95 1.05 7.18
CA THR A 58 9.09 -0.16 6.38
C THR A 58 9.11 -1.31 7.40
N SER A 59 7.93 -1.85 7.71
CA SER A 59 7.87 -3.03 8.56
C SER A 59 8.44 -4.23 7.81
N THR A 60 9.01 -5.13 8.60
CA THR A 60 9.75 -6.36 8.29
C THR A 60 8.89 -7.44 7.61
N HIS A 61 8.02 -7.05 6.69
CA HIS A 61 7.12 -7.98 6.02
C HIS A 61 7.84 -8.68 4.88
N GLU A 62 7.76 -10.00 4.87
CA GLU A 62 8.39 -10.81 3.84
C GLU A 62 7.48 -10.97 2.62
N SER A 63 6.16 -10.88 2.80
CA SER A 63 5.18 -11.10 1.72
C SER A 63 4.74 -9.84 0.96
N PHE A 64 4.97 -8.64 1.50
CA PHE A 64 4.61 -7.37 0.86
C PHE A 64 5.49 -6.21 1.32
N GLU A 65 5.54 -5.16 0.51
CA GLU A 65 6.07 -3.86 0.88
C GLU A 65 4.96 -2.99 1.47
N ALA A 66 5.32 -2.17 2.45
CA ALA A 66 4.39 -1.20 3.02
C ALA A 66 5.08 0.11 3.35
N ALA A 67 4.36 1.20 3.11
CA ALA A 67 4.73 2.52 3.57
C ALA A 67 3.46 3.25 4.05
N SER A 68 3.61 4.13 5.04
CA SER A 68 2.45 4.81 5.62
C SER A 68 2.67 6.32 5.77
N ALA A 69 1.55 7.03 5.87
CA ALA A 69 1.49 8.46 6.07
C ALA A 69 0.36 8.81 7.04
N ASN A 70 0.53 9.85 7.85
CA ASN A 70 -0.56 10.44 8.62
C ASN A 70 -1.04 11.69 7.89
N LEU A 71 -2.32 11.70 7.55
CA LEU A 71 -3.02 12.89 7.09
C LEU A 71 -3.70 13.52 8.31
N GLN A 72 -3.27 14.72 8.68
CA GLN A 72 -3.75 15.46 9.83
C GLN A 72 -4.10 16.89 9.42
N SER A 73 -5.16 17.42 9.99
CA SER A 73 -5.53 18.83 9.95
C SER A 73 -6.11 19.21 11.32
N SER A 74 -6.56 20.45 11.49
CA SER A 74 -7.13 20.93 12.76
C SER A 74 -8.35 20.12 13.23
N SER A 75 -9.14 19.53 12.32
CA SER A 75 -10.37 18.81 12.64
C SER A 75 -10.40 17.36 12.17
N PHE A 76 -9.37 16.90 11.45
CA PHE A 76 -9.34 15.57 10.85
C PHE A 76 -7.99 14.90 11.03
N SER A 77 -8.00 13.62 11.39
CA SER A 77 -6.82 12.76 11.34
C SER A 77 -7.21 11.42 10.71
N CYS A 78 -6.33 10.91 9.84
CA CYS A 78 -6.45 9.63 9.19
C CYS A 78 -5.07 9.06 8.90
N HIS A 79 -4.87 7.79 9.28
CA HIS A 79 -3.67 7.05 8.88
C HIS A 79 -3.88 6.44 7.50
N ILE A 80 -2.87 6.50 6.65
CA ILE A 80 -2.89 5.91 5.31
C ILE A 80 -1.79 4.88 5.25
N LEU A 81 -2.15 3.63 4.96
CA LEU A 81 -1.21 2.56 4.65
C LEU A 81 -1.27 2.29 3.15
N CYS A 82 -0.13 2.31 2.47
CA CYS A 82 0.01 1.79 1.12
C CYS A 82 0.73 0.44 1.19
N VAL A 83 0.15 -0.57 0.55
CA VAL A 83 0.66 -1.94 0.47
C VAL A 83 0.93 -2.29 -0.98
N TYR A 84 2.09 -2.88 -1.25
CA TYR A 84 2.38 -3.51 -2.53
C TYR A 84 2.85 -4.93 -2.28
N ARG A 85 2.05 -5.92 -2.70
CA ARG A 85 2.45 -7.31 -2.69
C ARG A 85 2.94 -7.70 -4.08
N PRO A 86 4.25 -7.97 -4.27
CA PRO A 86 4.74 -8.43 -5.56
C PRO A 86 4.08 -9.76 -5.96
N PRO A 87 3.90 -10.01 -7.27
CA PRO A 87 3.36 -11.28 -7.75
C PRO A 87 4.27 -12.44 -7.33
N ARG A 88 3.67 -13.64 -7.17
CA ARG A 88 4.43 -14.85 -6.85
C ARG A 88 5.42 -15.15 -7.97
N SER A 89 6.66 -15.43 -7.60
CA SER A 89 7.72 -15.77 -8.55
C SER A 89 8.72 -16.73 -7.90
N LYS A 90 9.72 -17.20 -8.65
CA LYS A 90 10.82 -17.99 -8.05
C LYS A 90 11.58 -17.23 -6.97
N LYS A 91 11.53 -15.89 -6.99
CA LYS A 91 12.17 -15.01 -6.00
C LYS A 91 11.20 -14.60 -4.88
N ASN A 92 9.90 -14.51 -5.16
CA ASN A 92 8.85 -14.23 -4.19
C ASN A 92 7.98 -15.48 -3.97
N CYS A 93 8.34 -16.26 -2.95
CA CYS A 93 7.69 -17.53 -2.63
C CYS A 93 6.55 -17.39 -1.62
N ALA A 94 6.23 -16.18 -1.15
CA ALA A 94 5.20 -15.95 -0.14
C ALA A 94 3.84 -16.52 -0.60
N THR A 95 3.26 -17.39 0.21
CA THR A 95 1.94 -17.97 -0.07
C THR A 95 0.85 -16.96 0.23
N ASN A 96 -0.35 -17.19 -0.30
CA ASN A 96 -1.52 -16.36 0.04
C ASN A 96 -1.84 -16.44 1.54
N GLU A 97 -1.66 -17.61 2.16
CA GLU A 97 -1.87 -17.79 3.59
C GLU A 97 -0.87 -16.99 4.45
N PHE A 98 0.41 -17.04 4.08
CA PHE A 98 1.44 -16.28 4.77
C PHE A 98 1.17 -14.77 4.66
N PHE A 99 0.82 -14.30 3.46
CA PHE A 99 0.38 -12.92 3.25
C PHE A 99 -0.81 -12.53 4.14
N LEU A 100 -1.87 -13.35 4.17
CA LEU A 100 -3.07 -13.05 4.96
C LEU A 100 -2.78 -12.98 6.47
N ASN A 101 -1.82 -13.76 6.97
CA ASN A 101 -1.40 -13.69 8.37
C ASN A 101 -0.66 -12.38 8.66
N GLU A 102 0.33 -12.02 7.86
CA GLU A 102 1.04 -10.74 8.02
C GLU A 102 0.09 -9.54 7.87
N PHE A 103 -0.81 -9.60 6.88
CA PHE A 103 -1.80 -8.54 6.65
C PHE A 103 -2.78 -8.42 7.82
N ARG A 104 -3.23 -9.53 8.42
CA ARG A 104 -4.06 -9.53 9.63
C ARG A 104 -3.36 -8.80 10.77
N ASP A 105 -2.09 -9.11 11.03
CA ASP A 105 -1.34 -8.49 12.11
C ASP A 105 -1.24 -6.96 11.92
N VAL A 106 -0.98 -6.52 10.69
CA VAL A 106 -0.96 -5.10 10.34
C VAL A 106 -2.32 -4.44 10.57
N VAL A 107 -3.41 -5.02 10.06
CA VAL A 107 -4.76 -4.48 10.23
C VAL A 107 -5.14 -4.42 11.71
N GLN A 108 -4.78 -5.43 12.50
CA GLN A 108 -5.02 -5.45 13.93
C GLN A 108 -4.24 -4.32 14.64
N THR A 109 -3.00 -4.07 14.27
CA THR A 109 -2.22 -2.93 14.78
C THR A 109 -2.84 -1.60 14.39
N LEU A 110 -3.27 -1.44 13.13
CA LEU A 110 -3.95 -0.23 12.65
C LEU A 110 -5.22 0.05 13.45
N ARG A 111 -6.08 -0.96 13.64
CA ARG A 111 -7.31 -0.87 14.42
C ARG A 111 -7.07 -0.50 15.88
N LYS A 112 -6.01 -1.02 16.50
CA LYS A 112 -5.64 -0.67 17.89
C LYS A 112 -5.12 0.77 18.02
N LYS A 113 -4.39 1.26 17.00
CA LYS A 113 -3.64 2.52 17.08
C LYS A 113 -4.41 3.73 16.54
N TYR A 114 -5.26 3.54 15.54
CA TYR A 114 -5.87 4.64 14.80
C TYR A 114 -7.39 4.52 14.77
N THR A 115 -8.07 5.61 15.12
CA THR A 115 -9.53 5.71 15.01
C THR A 115 -10.01 5.70 13.56
N ARG A 116 -9.22 6.27 12.65
CA ARG A 116 -9.49 6.30 11.21
C ARG A 116 -8.24 5.93 10.45
N PHE A 117 -8.36 4.94 9.57
CA PHE A 117 -7.32 4.62 8.63
C PHE A 117 -7.90 4.16 7.29
N MET A 118 -7.06 4.24 6.26
CA MET A 118 -7.32 3.72 4.92
C MET A 118 -6.13 2.87 4.49
N ILE A 119 -6.41 1.81 3.74
CA ILE A 119 -5.41 0.93 3.14
C ILE A 119 -5.60 1.04 1.63
N PHE A 120 -4.51 1.27 0.91
CA PHE A 120 -4.48 1.35 -0.55
C PHE A 120 -3.39 0.46 -1.11
N GLY A 121 -3.53 0.10 -2.38
CA GLY A 121 -2.42 -0.37 -3.20
C GLY A 121 -2.72 -1.70 -3.88
N ASP A 122 -1.66 -2.31 -4.39
CA ASP A 122 -1.73 -3.49 -5.26
C ASP A 122 -1.38 -4.74 -4.45
N LEU A 123 -2.37 -5.60 -4.22
CA LEU A 123 -2.17 -6.84 -3.48
C LEU A 123 -1.78 -8.03 -4.36
N ASN A 124 -1.86 -7.88 -5.69
CA ASN A 124 -1.77 -9.00 -6.65
C ASN A 124 -2.56 -10.23 -6.16
N PHE A 125 -3.76 -9.98 -5.65
CA PHE A 125 -4.63 -10.98 -5.07
C PHE A 125 -5.95 -10.98 -5.85
N HIS A 126 -6.33 -12.13 -6.41
CA HIS A 126 -7.58 -12.26 -7.15
C HIS A 126 -8.77 -12.22 -6.17
N ILE A 127 -9.31 -11.03 -5.91
CA ILE A 127 -10.47 -10.81 -5.02
C ILE A 127 -11.79 -11.01 -5.80
N ASP A 128 -11.72 -11.03 -7.12
CA ASP A 128 -12.85 -11.00 -8.03
C ASP A 128 -13.48 -12.38 -8.30
N VAL A 129 -13.00 -13.45 -7.66
CA VAL A 129 -13.59 -14.79 -7.71
C VAL A 129 -14.16 -15.17 -6.33
N PRO A 130 -15.39 -14.74 -5.97
CA PRO A 130 -15.95 -14.96 -4.63
C PRO A 130 -16.07 -16.43 -4.20
N SER A 131 -16.10 -17.36 -5.15
CA SER A 131 -16.13 -18.79 -4.88
C SER A 131 -14.79 -19.36 -4.42
N ALA A 132 -13.67 -18.71 -4.73
CA ALA A 132 -12.34 -19.19 -4.40
C ALA A 132 -12.11 -19.18 -2.87
N PRO A 133 -11.54 -20.25 -2.29
CA PRO A 133 -11.28 -20.34 -0.85
C PRO A 133 -10.46 -19.16 -0.30
N GLU A 134 -9.47 -18.70 -1.06
CA GLU A 134 -8.57 -17.60 -0.70
C GLU A 134 -9.31 -16.26 -0.64
N THR A 135 -10.17 -16.00 -1.63
CA THR A 135 -11.04 -14.81 -1.66
C THR A 135 -11.99 -14.80 -0.47
N LYS A 136 -12.58 -15.95 -0.12
CA LYS A 136 -13.42 -16.06 1.09
C LYS A 136 -12.65 -15.77 2.37
N LYS A 137 -11.41 -16.27 2.50
CA LYS A 137 -10.54 -15.97 3.66
C LYS A 137 -10.21 -14.48 3.75
N PHE A 138 -9.91 -13.84 2.62
CA PHE A 138 -9.63 -12.40 2.57
C PHE A 138 -10.87 -11.58 2.95
N ILE A 139 -12.04 -11.87 2.37
CA ILE A 139 -13.30 -11.20 2.72
C ILE A 139 -13.63 -11.41 4.20
N SER A 140 -13.43 -12.63 4.72
CA SER A 140 -13.63 -12.91 6.15
C SER A 140 -12.72 -12.06 7.04
N LEU A 141 -11.46 -11.85 6.64
CA LEU A 141 -10.53 -10.97 7.36
C LEU A 141 -11.01 -9.52 7.30
N LEU A 142 -11.46 -9.03 6.14
CA LEU A 142 -12.01 -7.68 6.04
C LEU A 142 -13.23 -7.51 6.98
N ASN A 143 -14.14 -8.48 6.99
CA ASN A 143 -15.31 -8.46 7.87
C ASN A 143 -14.94 -8.56 9.35
N GLU A 144 -13.94 -9.37 9.72
CA GLU A 144 -13.40 -9.50 11.09
C GLU A 144 -12.98 -8.14 11.66
N PHE A 145 -12.41 -7.28 10.81
CA PHE A 145 -11.97 -5.94 11.20
C PHE A 145 -12.90 -4.83 10.72
N GLU A 146 -14.14 -5.14 10.34
CA GLU A 146 -15.12 -4.16 9.83
C GLU A 146 -14.56 -3.24 8.74
N LEU A 147 -13.70 -3.79 7.88
CA LEU A 147 -13.14 -3.11 6.72
C LEU A 147 -14.07 -3.30 5.53
N GLN A 148 -14.29 -2.19 4.82
CA GLN A 148 -15.09 -2.20 3.62
C GLN A 148 -14.20 -1.97 2.40
N GLN A 149 -14.15 -2.96 1.51
CA GLN A 149 -13.57 -2.77 0.18
C GLN A 149 -14.40 -1.74 -0.59
N LYS A 150 -13.75 -0.69 -1.10
CA LYS A 150 -14.43 0.39 -1.83
C LYS A 150 -14.32 0.27 -3.35
N ILE A 151 -13.30 -0.43 -3.85
CA ILE A 151 -13.10 -0.65 -5.28
C ILE A 151 -13.81 -1.94 -5.70
N HIS A 152 -14.80 -1.80 -6.58
CA HIS A 152 -15.62 -2.89 -7.11
C HIS A 152 -15.58 -2.99 -8.65
N VAL A 153 -14.65 -2.25 -9.28
CA VAL A 153 -14.46 -2.25 -10.74
C VAL A 153 -13.13 -2.92 -11.07
N PRO A 154 -12.99 -3.48 -12.29
CA PRO A 154 -11.71 -4.01 -12.76
C PRO A 154 -10.59 -2.96 -12.67
N THR A 155 -9.45 -3.36 -12.13
CA THR A 155 -8.25 -2.53 -12.04
C THR A 155 -7.08 -3.10 -12.84
N HIS A 156 -7.17 -4.38 -13.24
CA HIS A 156 -6.24 -5.04 -14.14
C HIS A 156 -6.76 -5.09 -15.58
N LYS A 157 -5.85 -5.08 -16.55
CA LYS A 157 -6.14 -5.15 -18.00
C LYS A 157 -6.99 -6.37 -18.42
N ASP A 158 -6.96 -7.43 -17.62
CA ASP A 158 -7.70 -8.68 -17.88
C ASP A 158 -9.10 -8.71 -17.22
N GLY A 159 -9.54 -7.59 -16.62
CA GLY A 159 -10.89 -7.48 -16.05
C GLY A 159 -11.00 -7.84 -14.56
N HIS A 160 -9.87 -8.08 -13.88
CA HIS A 160 -9.83 -8.44 -12.47
C HIS A 160 -9.65 -7.21 -11.56
N THR A 161 -10.16 -7.28 -10.32
CA THR A 161 -9.86 -6.29 -9.27
C THR A 161 -8.77 -6.87 -8.38
N LEU A 162 -7.53 -6.39 -8.60
CA LEU A 162 -6.33 -6.81 -7.85
C LEU A 162 -5.91 -5.77 -6.81
N ASP A 163 -6.48 -4.58 -6.90
CA ASP A 163 -6.10 -3.40 -6.12
C ASP A 163 -7.17 -3.02 -5.08
N LEU A 164 -6.72 -2.36 -4.02
CA LEU A 164 -7.53 -1.80 -2.93
C LEU A 164 -7.63 -0.27 -2.99
#